data_AF-A0A7S3XN42-F1
#
_entry.id   AF-A0A7S3XN42-F1
#
_cell.length_a   1.000
_cell.length_b   1.000
_cell.length_c   1.000
_cell.angle_alpha   90.00
_cell.angle_beta   90.00
_cell.angle_gamma   90.00
#
_symmetry.space_group_name_H-M   'P 1'
#
loop_
_entity.id
_entity.type
_entity.pdbx_description
1 polymer ?
#
loop_
_entity_poly.entity_id
_entity_poly.type
_entity_poly.pdbx_seq_one_letter_code
_entity_poly.pdbx_strand_id
1 'polypeptide(L)'
;VLNAPDLTVVWEGKDAKEWISDLKFSPDGNALAVGSHDNNIYLYNTSPEWGLRATLEGHNSYITHLDFTADGAALRSTCGAYELLYFETATGQQNPGGASELKDVAWATWTVPLGWPVQGIWPPLADGTDVN
;
A
#
# COMPACT_ATOMS: atom_id res chain seq x y z
N VAL A 1 -8.84 -5.89 -13.54
CA VAL A 1 -7.57 -6.40 -14.12
C VAL A 1 -7.85 -6.79 -15.56
N LEU A 2 -7.05 -6.26 -16.49
CA LEU A 2 -7.18 -6.55 -17.92
C LEU A 2 -6.05 -7.47 -18.37
N ASN A 3 -6.35 -8.32 -19.35
CA ASN A 3 -5.34 -9.08 -20.05
C ASN A 3 -4.57 -8.13 -20.98
N ALA A 4 -3.23 -8.16 -20.94
CA ALA A 4 -2.40 -7.21 -21.67
C ALA A 4 -2.57 -7.24 -23.21
N PRO A 5 -2.69 -8.42 -23.87
CA PRO A 5 -2.73 -8.49 -25.33
C PRO A 5 -4.06 -8.05 -25.95
N ASP A 6 -5.18 -8.27 -25.27
CA ASP A 6 -6.52 -8.09 -25.85
C ASP A 6 -7.43 -7.16 -25.03
N LEU A 7 -6.93 -6.64 -23.89
CA LEU A 7 -7.66 -5.78 -22.96
C LEU A 7 -8.96 -6.40 -22.44
N THR A 8 -9.10 -7.73 -22.51
CA THR A 8 -10.25 -8.42 -21.94
C THR A 8 -10.21 -8.37 -20.42
N VAL A 9 -11.38 -8.29 -19.79
CA VAL A 9 -11.49 -8.28 -18.33
C VAL A 9 -11.16 -9.68 -17.80
N VAL A 10 -10.07 -9.79 -17.05
CA VAL A 10 -9.67 -11.01 -16.34
C VAL A 10 -10.41 -11.11 -15.01
N TRP A 11 -10.54 -9.99 -14.32
CA TRP A 11 -11.21 -9.91 -13.03
C TRP A 11 -11.66 -8.48 -12.71
N GLU A 12 -12.77 -8.36 -12.00
CA GLU A 12 -13.31 -7.11 -11.46
C GLU A 12 -13.73 -7.35 -10.02
N GLY A 13 -13.39 -6.41 -9.14
CA GLY A 13 -13.83 -6.40 -7.74
C GLY A 13 -14.07 -4.97 -7.30
N LYS A 14 -15.00 -4.82 -6.35
CA LYS A 14 -15.49 -3.52 -5.89
C LYS A 14 -15.73 -3.55 -4.38
N ASP A 15 -14.67 -3.78 -3.62
CA ASP A 15 -14.74 -3.78 -2.15
C ASP A 15 -14.45 -2.40 -1.56
N ALA A 16 -13.66 -1.58 -2.26
CA ALA A 16 -13.43 -0.18 -1.93
C ALA A 16 -14.74 0.62 -2.03
N LYS A 17 -15.03 1.37 -0.98
CA LYS A 17 -16.28 2.14 -0.85
C LYS A 17 -16.15 3.55 -1.42
N GLU A 18 -14.93 4.06 -1.49
CA GLU A 18 -14.60 5.40 -1.97
C GLU A 18 -13.55 5.34 -3.10
N TRP A 19 -13.02 6.50 -3.51
CA TRP A 19 -12.00 6.59 -4.54
C TRP A 19 -10.73 5.80 -4.20
N ILE A 20 -10.17 5.16 -5.21
CA ILE A 20 -8.88 4.48 -5.11
C ILE A 20 -7.80 5.50 -5.42
N SER A 21 -6.87 5.70 -4.49
CA SER A 21 -5.75 6.64 -4.62
C SER A 21 -4.48 5.98 -5.15
N ASP A 22 -4.22 4.74 -4.74
CA ASP A 22 -3.01 4.00 -5.12
C ASP A 22 -3.30 2.51 -5.30
N LEU A 23 -2.57 1.85 -6.19
CA LEU A 23 -2.68 0.42 -6.43
C LEU A 23 -1.30 -0.16 -6.79
N LYS A 24 -0.93 -1.26 -6.14
CA LYS A 24 0.36 -1.91 -6.40
C LYS A 24 0.27 -3.42 -6.37
N PHE A 25 0.92 -4.05 -7.33
CA PHE A 25 1.23 -5.46 -7.28
C PHE A 25 2.46 -5.68 -6.39
N SER A 26 2.45 -6.77 -5.64
CA SER A 26 3.65 -7.24 -4.95
C SER A 26 4.71 -7.66 -5.99
N PRO A 27 6.00 -7.60 -5.66
CA PRO A 27 7.08 -7.93 -6.60
C PRO A 27 7.05 -9.39 -7.06
N ASP A 28 6.57 -10.29 -6.19
CA ASP A 28 6.36 -11.70 -6.50
C ASP A 28 5.10 -11.95 -7.35
N GLY A 29 4.28 -10.91 -7.55
CA GLY A 29 3.06 -10.94 -8.33
C GLY A 29 1.91 -11.68 -7.68
N ASN A 30 2.00 -12.11 -6.42
CA ASN A 30 1.00 -12.93 -5.71
C ASN A 30 -0.06 -12.12 -4.95
N ALA A 31 0.19 -10.82 -4.75
CA ALA A 31 -0.72 -9.93 -4.06
C ALA A 31 -0.93 -8.62 -4.81
N LEU A 32 -2.11 -8.02 -4.63
CA LEU A 32 -2.45 -6.69 -5.12
C LEU A 32 -2.98 -5.89 -3.93
N ALA A 33 -2.30 -4.79 -3.59
CA ALA A 33 -2.78 -3.83 -2.61
C ALA A 33 -3.49 -2.67 -3.30
N VAL A 34 -4.64 -2.29 -2.77
CA VAL A 34 -5.48 -1.20 -3.27
C VAL A 34 -5.77 -0.25 -2.12
N GLY A 35 -5.26 0.98 -2.20
CA GLY A 35 -5.46 2.03 -1.21
C GLY A 35 -6.72 2.84 -1.52
N SER A 36 -7.61 2.97 -0.54
CA SER A 36 -8.90 3.64 -0.69
C SER A 36 -9.00 4.91 0.15
N HIS A 37 -9.86 5.82 -0.29
CA HIS A 37 -10.27 6.99 0.47
C HIS A 37 -11.22 6.67 1.64
N ASP A 38 -11.66 5.42 1.78
CA ASP A 38 -12.40 4.93 2.95
C ASP A 38 -11.49 4.58 4.15
N ASN A 39 -10.22 4.97 4.09
CA ASN A 39 -9.16 4.75 5.07
C ASN A 39 -8.64 3.31 5.14
N ASN A 40 -9.08 2.42 4.26
CA ASN A 40 -8.61 1.03 4.25
C ASN A 40 -7.73 0.73 3.04
N ILE A 41 -6.94 -0.32 3.19
CA ILE A 41 -6.22 -0.92 2.08
C ILE A 41 -6.78 -2.32 1.88
N TYR A 42 -7.13 -2.65 0.65
CA TYR A 42 -7.66 -3.95 0.29
C TYR A 42 -6.55 -4.78 -0.32
N LEU A 43 -6.24 -5.91 0.31
CA LEU A 43 -5.25 -6.85 -0.19
C LEU A 43 -5.95 -8.01 -0.88
N TYR A 44 -5.66 -8.17 -2.16
CA TYR A 44 -6.17 -9.25 -2.98
C TYR A 44 -5.08 -10.28 -3.23
N ASN A 45 -5.49 -11.54 -3.30
CA ASN A 45 -4.70 -12.54 -4.00
C ASN A 45 -4.76 -12.24 -5.50
N THR A 46 -3.67 -12.53 -6.20
CA THR A 46 -3.63 -12.51 -7.66
C THR A 46 -3.76 -13.93 -8.20
N SER A 47 -3.67 -14.07 -9.52
CA SER A 47 -3.84 -15.32 -10.29
C SER A 47 -3.41 -16.60 -9.54
N PRO A 48 -4.22 -17.67 -9.56
CA PRO A 48 -5.49 -17.84 -10.30
C PRO A 48 -6.73 -17.36 -9.52
N GLU A 49 -6.61 -17.12 -8.22
CA GLU A 49 -7.74 -16.91 -7.32
C GLU A 49 -7.81 -15.43 -6.92
N TRP A 50 -8.30 -14.61 -7.86
CA TRP A 50 -8.53 -13.19 -7.62
C TRP A 50 -9.65 -13.02 -6.59
N GLY A 51 -9.26 -12.77 -5.34
CA GLY A 51 -10.16 -12.67 -4.20
C GLY A 51 -9.59 -11.79 -3.11
N LEU A 52 -10.48 -11.13 -2.37
CA LEU A 52 -10.10 -10.32 -1.22
C LEU A 52 -9.50 -11.24 -0.14
N ARG A 53 -8.21 -11.05 0.12
CA ARG A 53 -7.45 -11.79 1.13
C ARG A 53 -7.62 -11.17 2.51
N ALA A 54 -7.47 -9.85 2.59
CA ALA A 54 -7.56 -9.12 3.84
C ALA A 54 -7.89 -7.64 3.60
N THR A 55 -8.52 -7.02 4.59
CA THR A 55 -8.67 -5.57 4.68
C THR A 55 -7.71 -5.08 5.75
N LEU A 56 -6.77 -4.21 5.37
CA LEU A 56 -5.84 -3.62 6.30
C LEU A 56 -6.46 -2.33 6.86
N GLU A 57 -6.93 -2.44 8.09
CA GLU A 57 -7.56 -1.37 8.84
C GLU A 57 -6.54 -0.72 9.79
N GLY A 58 -6.76 0.54 10.16
CA GLY A 58 -5.98 1.22 11.19
C GLY A 58 -5.63 2.68 10.86
N HIS A 59 -5.61 3.05 9.58
CA HIS A 59 -5.45 4.45 9.20
C HIS A 59 -6.67 5.26 9.60
N ASN A 60 -6.44 6.48 10.07
CA ASN A 60 -7.51 7.39 10.48
C ASN A 60 -8.04 8.28 9.34
N SER A 61 -7.40 8.23 8.16
CA SER A 61 -7.66 9.10 7.01
C SER A 61 -7.39 8.36 5.69
N TYR A 62 -7.70 9.00 4.56
CA TYR A 62 -7.59 8.40 3.23
C TYR A 62 -6.16 7.99 2.92
N ILE A 63 -5.99 6.84 2.27
CA ILE A 63 -4.67 6.33 1.89
C ILE A 63 -4.08 7.23 0.80
N THR A 64 -2.79 7.54 0.88
CA THR A 64 -2.08 8.36 -0.11
C THR A 64 -1.09 7.52 -0.92
N HIS A 65 -0.27 6.71 -0.25
CA HIS A 65 0.76 5.92 -0.92
C HIS A 65 0.94 4.55 -0.26
N LEU A 66 1.36 3.59 -1.07
CA LEU A 66 1.64 2.21 -0.68
C LEU A 66 3.01 1.77 -1.22
N ASP A 67 3.77 1.01 -0.45
CA ASP A 67 4.98 0.35 -0.94
C ASP A 67 5.09 -1.06 -0.36
N PHE A 68 5.34 -2.03 -1.23
CA PHE A 68 5.75 -3.37 -0.81
C PHE A 68 7.24 -3.40 -0.52
N THR A 69 7.61 -4.28 0.40
CA THR A 69 8.98 -4.80 0.52
C THR A 69 9.38 -5.57 -0.75
N ALA A 70 10.67 -5.62 -1.04
CA ALA A 70 11.19 -6.28 -2.25
C ALA A 70 10.95 -7.79 -2.26
N ASP A 71 10.83 -8.41 -1.09
CA ASP A 71 10.43 -9.80 -0.91
C ASP A 71 8.90 -10.01 -0.88
N GLY A 72 8.12 -8.92 -0.86
CA GLY A 72 6.66 -8.94 -0.81
C GLY A 72 6.08 -9.36 0.55
N ALA A 73 6.87 -9.50 1.61
CA ALA A 73 6.42 -10.02 2.91
C ALA A 73 5.71 -8.97 3.78
N ALA A 74 6.07 -7.69 3.60
CA ALA A 74 5.47 -6.57 4.29
C ALA A 74 5.09 -5.44 3.34
N LEU A 75 4.14 -4.61 3.78
CA LEU A 75 3.67 -3.42 3.11
C LEU A 75 3.71 -2.25 4.08
N ARG A 76 4.18 -1.09 3.62
CA ARG A 76 4.01 0.18 4.32
C ARG A 76 3.03 1.07 3.58
N SER A 77 2.42 1.98 4.32
CA SER A 77 1.38 2.84 3.79
C SER A 77 1.29 4.13 4.56
N THR A 78 0.88 5.18 3.85
CA THR A 78 0.62 6.50 4.44
C THR A 78 -0.79 6.97 4.17
N CYS A 79 -1.29 7.85 5.04
CA CYS A 79 -2.59 8.47 4.89
C CYS A 79 -2.53 10.00 4.98
N GLY A 80 -3.65 10.66 4.68
CA GLY A 80 -3.80 12.11 4.76
C GLY A 80 -3.64 12.74 6.15
N ALA A 81 -3.55 11.93 7.22
CA ALA A 81 -3.22 12.41 8.56
C ALA A 81 -1.74 12.19 8.95
N TYR A 82 -0.90 11.88 7.97
CA TYR A 82 0.56 11.72 8.13
C TYR A 82 0.96 10.52 9.01
N GLU A 83 0.12 9.50 9.07
CA GLU A 83 0.46 8.24 9.70
C GLU A 83 1.29 7.39 8.75
N LEU A 84 2.28 6.67 9.29
CA LEU A 84 3.04 5.65 8.58
C LEU A 84 2.78 4.31 9.26
N LEU A 85 1.99 3.46 8.61
CA LEU A 85 1.64 2.15 9.12
C LEU A 85 2.31 1.05 8.31
N TYR A 86 2.64 -0.03 9.01
CA TYR A 86 3.26 -1.22 8.46
C TYR A 86 2.32 -2.40 8.65
N PHE A 87 2.34 -3.31 7.70
CA PHE A 87 1.47 -4.47 7.68
C PHE A 87 2.21 -5.68 7.13
N GLU A 88 1.84 -6.85 7.65
CA GLU A 88 2.27 -8.13 7.08
C GLU A 88 1.36 -8.51 5.92
N THR A 89 1.92 -8.78 4.74
CA THR A 89 1.12 -9.18 3.57
C THR A 89 0.53 -10.57 3.73
N ALA A 90 1.17 -11.42 4.53
CA ALA A 90 0.73 -12.78 4.75
C ALA A 90 -0.60 -12.85 5.51
N THR A 91 -0.72 -12.03 6.56
CA THR A 91 -1.85 -12.05 7.51
C THR A 91 -2.80 -10.87 7.31
N GLY A 92 -2.35 -9.80 6.65
CA GLY A 92 -3.05 -8.52 6.58
C GLY A 92 -3.07 -7.77 7.91
N GLN A 93 -2.36 -8.26 8.94
CA GLN A 93 -2.33 -7.63 10.24
C GLN A 93 -1.36 -6.46 10.26
N GLN A 94 -1.71 -5.45 11.05
CA GLN A 94 -0.82 -4.34 11.35
C GLN A 94 0.39 -4.86 12.12
N ASN A 95 1.57 -4.37 11.76
CA ASN A 95 2.80 -4.54 12.51
C ASN A 95 3.18 -3.21 13.20
N PRO A 96 2.83 -3.02 14.49
CA PRO A 96 3.20 -1.81 15.22
C PRO A 96 4.72 -1.62 15.41
N GLY A 97 5.50 -2.71 15.36
CA GLY A 97 6.96 -2.71 15.45
C GLY A 97 7.66 -2.45 14.10
N GLY A 98 6.90 -2.30 13.01
CA GLY A 98 7.44 -2.26 11.64
C GLY A 98 8.48 -1.17 11.42
N ALA A 99 8.36 -0.01 12.09
CA ALA A 99 9.37 1.05 11.97
C ALA A 99 10.77 0.62 12.44
N SER A 100 10.86 -0.23 13.47
CA SER A 100 12.13 -0.77 13.96
C SER A 100 12.55 -2.06 13.27
N GLU A 101 11.59 -2.92 12.94
CA GLU A 101 11.83 -4.24 12.35
C GLU A 101 12.16 -4.17 10.86
N LEU A 102 11.53 -3.22 10.15
CA LEU A 102 11.66 -3.03 8.70
C LEU A 102 12.53 -1.80 8.35
N LYS A 103 13.39 -1.35 9.27
CA LYS A 103 14.26 -0.19 9.03
C LYS A 103 15.35 -0.44 7.99
N ASP A 104 15.82 -1.69 7.90
CA ASP A 104 16.95 -2.11 7.04
C ASP A 104 16.50 -2.98 5.86
N VAL A 105 15.19 -3.15 5.65
CA VAL A 105 14.68 -3.97 4.54
C VAL A 105 14.69 -3.18 3.23
N ALA A 106 14.89 -3.92 2.13
CA ALA A 106 14.74 -3.35 0.80
C ALA A 106 13.26 -3.19 0.45
N TRP A 107 12.88 -2.01 0.01
CA TRP A 107 11.54 -1.72 -0.52
C TRP A 107 11.54 -1.89 -2.04
N ALA A 108 10.46 -2.45 -2.58
CA ALA A 108 10.28 -2.63 -4.02
C ALA A 108 10.18 -1.30 -4.76
N THR A 109 9.49 -0.35 -4.12
CA THR A 109 9.30 1.01 -4.61
C THR A 109 9.45 1.99 -3.46
N TRP A 110 9.67 3.26 -3.83
CA TRP A 110 9.85 4.36 -2.89
C TRP A 110 8.89 5.49 -3.23
N THR A 111 7.59 5.22 -3.16
CA THR A 111 6.57 6.27 -3.38
C THR A 111 6.05 6.84 -2.08
N VAL A 112 6.22 6.15 -0.95
CA VAL A 112 5.84 6.66 0.37
C VAL A 112 6.80 7.80 0.78
N PRO A 113 6.29 9.04 0.99
CA PRO A 113 7.10 10.22 1.28
C PRO A 113 7.38 10.41 2.78
N LEU A 114 6.93 9.46 3.63
CA LEU A 114 7.16 9.48 5.07
C LEU A 114 8.03 8.29 5.48
N GLY A 115 9.10 8.55 6.21
CA GLY A 115 9.97 7.51 6.75
C GLY A 115 11.40 7.99 6.93
N TRP A 116 12.18 7.20 7.68
CA TRP A 116 13.60 7.47 7.91
C TRP A 116 14.41 7.64 6.61
N PRO A 117 14.25 6.81 5.57
CA PRO A 117 15.11 6.89 4.38
C PRO A 117 14.83 8.10 3.46
N VAL A 118 13.69 8.78 3.66
CA VAL A 118 13.27 9.93 2.84
C VAL A 118 13.31 11.25 3.64
N GLN A 119 14.02 11.26 4.78
CA GLN A 119 14.19 12.49 5.55
C GLN A 119 14.91 13.56 4.72
N GLY A 120 14.36 14.78 4.74
CA GLY A 120 14.90 15.94 4.04
C GLY A 120 14.31 16.23 2.67
N ILE A 121 13.39 15.39 2.16
CA ILE A 121 12.64 15.73 0.93
C ILE A 121 11.64 16.88 1.16
N TRP A 122 11.19 17.05 2.40
CA TRP A 122 10.21 18.06 2.78
C TRP A 122 10.88 19.41 3.05
N PRO A 123 10.45 20.49 2.40
CA PRO A 123 10.95 21.82 2.68
C PRO A 123 10.56 22.29 4.09
N PRO A 124 11.26 23.28 4.66
CA PRO A 124 10.87 23.88 5.93
C PRO A 124 9.44 24.42 5.85
N LEU A 125 8.63 24.13 6.88
CA LEU A 125 7.22 24.55 7.00
C LEU A 125 6.25 23.92 5.97
N ALA A 126 6.66 22.83 5.31
CA ALA A 126 5.75 22.06 4.48
C ALA A 126 4.53 21.58 5.29
N ASP A 127 3.35 21.59 4.68
CA ASP A 127 2.11 21.21 5.36
C ASP A 127 1.78 19.72 5.24
N GLY A 128 2.61 18.97 4.50
CA GLY A 128 2.48 17.53 4.26
C GLY A 128 1.70 17.18 2.98
N THR A 129 1.13 18.16 2.28
CA THR A 129 0.50 17.97 0.96
C THR A 129 1.41 18.35 -0.21
N ASP A 130 2.53 19.02 0.09
CA ASP A 130 3.48 19.56 -0.89
C ASP A 130 4.24 18.49 -1.71
N VAL A 131 4.25 17.23 -1.24
CA VAL A 131 4.91 16.10 -1.91
C VAL A 131 3.89 14.96 -1.99
N ASN A 132 3.31 14.80 -3.18
CA ASN A 132 2.32 13.78 -3.53
C ASN A 132 2.58 13.32 -4.97
#